data_AF-T1B0C6-F1
#
_entry.id   AF-T1B0C6-F1
#
_cell.length_a   1.000
_cell.length_b   1.000
_cell.length_c   1.000
_cell.angle_alpha   90.00
_cell.angle_beta   90.00
_cell.angle_gamma   90.00
#
_symmetry.space_group_name_H-M   'P 1'
#
loop_
_entity.id
_entity.type
_entity.pdbx_description
1 polymer ?
#
loop_
_entity_poly.entity_id
_entity_poly.type
_entity_poly.pdbx_seq_one_letter_code
_entity_poly.pdbx_strand_id
1 'polypeptide(L)' 'MCPLDELHARSLDGEDIALARYLGKTLLIVNVASKCGFTPQYRG' A
#
# COMPACT_ATOMS: atom_id res chain seq x y z
N MET A 1 6.45 -19.54 4.26
CA MET A 1 5.57 -18.42 4.62
C MET A 1 6.45 -17.17 4.58
N CYS A 2 6.19 -16.22 3.68
CA CYS A 2 6.97 -14.98 3.60
C CYS A 2 6.27 -13.92 4.47
N PRO A 3 6.91 -13.37 5.50
CA PRO A 3 6.32 -12.39 6.40
C PRO A 3 6.20 -11.01 5.71
N LEU A 4 5.30 -10.17 6.24
CA LEU A 4 4.95 -8.90 5.59
C LEU A 4 6.16 -7.95 5.48
N ASP A 5 7.10 -7.99 6.42
CA ASP A 5 8.29 -7.13 6.47
C ASP A 5 9.35 -7.46 5.41
N GLU A 6 9.28 -8.63 4.76
CA GLU A 6 10.14 -8.98 3.62
C GLU A 6 9.60 -8.44 2.28
N LEU A 7 8.40 -7.85 2.27
CA LEU A 7 7.77 -7.35 1.04
C LEU A 7 8.08 -5.89 0.75
N HIS A 8 8.07 -5.57 -0.54
CA HIS A 8 8.25 -4.23 -1.09
C HIS A 8 7.01 -3.84 -1.91
N ALA A 9 6.64 -2.57 -1.85
CA ALA A 9 5.54 -2.01 -2.62
C ALA A 9 5.96 -0.70 -3.27
N ARG A 10 5.55 -0.50 -4.52
CA ARG A 10 5.77 0.76 -5.23
C ARG A 10 4.73 1.79 -4.80
N SER A 11 5.18 2.98 -4.42
CA SER A 11 4.34 4.11 -4.05
C SER A 11 3.68 4.73 -5.28
N LEU A 12 2.70 5.61 -5.06
CA LEU A 12 2.06 6.38 -6.12
C LEU A 12 3.06 7.31 -6.85
N ASP A 13 4.08 7.79 -6.16
CA ASP A 13 5.15 8.62 -6.72
C ASP A 13 6.23 7.79 -7.44
N GLY A 14 6.11 6.46 -7.41
CA GLY A 14 7.01 5.54 -8.09
C GLY A 14 8.17 5.02 -7.23
N GLU A 15 8.29 5.46 -5.98
CA GLU A 15 9.31 5.03 -5.02
C GLU A 15 9.09 3.60 -4.54
N ASP A 16 10.17 2.87 -4.28
CA ASP A 16 10.08 1.53 -3.70
C ASP A 16 10.06 1.61 -2.16
N ILE A 17 9.04 1.00 -1.55
CA ILE A 17 8.81 1.06 -0.10
C ILE A 17 8.89 -0.35 0.49
N ALA A 18 9.89 -0.59 1.33
CA ALA A 18 9.93 -1.77 2.18
C ALA A 18 8.83 -1.72 3.25
N LEU A 19 8.02 -2.78 3.36
CA LEU A 19 6.95 -2.87 4.36
C LEU A 19 7.50 -3.05 5.79
N ALA A 20 8.77 -3.45 5.94
CA ALA A 20 9.49 -3.47 7.23
C ALA A 20 9.41 -2.15 8.01
N ARG A 21 9.27 -1.00 7.31
CA ARG A 21 9.12 0.32 7.95
C ARG A 21 7.91 0.45 8.89
N TYR A 22 6.97 -0.50 8.80
CA TYR A 22 5.74 -0.52 9.58
C TYR A 22 5.74 -1.57 10.69
N LEU A 23 6.87 -2.24 10.94
CA LEU A 23 7.01 -3.18 12.05
C LEU A 23 6.61 -2.54 13.40
N GLY A 24 5.95 -3.33 14.23
CA GLY A 24 5.45 -2.89 15.53
C GLY A 24 4.18 -2.02 15.47
N LYS A 25 3.61 -1.77 14.29
CA LYS A 25 2.35 -1.04 14.10
C LYS A 25 1.22 -1.98 13.71
N THR A 26 0.00 -1.68 14.15
CA THR A 26 -1.21 -2.31 13.62
C THR A 26 -1.48 -1.75 12.21
N LEU A 27 -1.70 -2.62 11.24
CA LEU A 27 -1.90 -2.24 9.84
C LEU A 27 -3.27 -2.68 9.34
N LEU A 28 -3.90 -1.80 8.56
CA LEU A 28 -5.10 -2.10 7.77
C LEU A 28 -4.73 -1.97 6.29
N ILE A 29 -4.83 -3.07 5.55
CA ILE A 29 -4.62 -3.08 4.11
C ILE A 29 -5.98 -2.97 3.41
N VAL A 30 -6.10 -1.98 2.53
CA VAL A 30 -7.34 -1.71 1.80
C VAL A 30 -7.04 -1.82 0.31
N ASN A 31 -7.79 -2.66 -0.39
CA ASN A 31 -7.77 -2.68 -1.85
C ASN A 31 -8.67 -1.56 -2.38
N VAL A 32 -8.11 -0.71 -3.24
CA VAL A 32 -8.84 0.39 -3.89
C VAL A 32 -8.91 0.17 -5.40
N ALA A 33 -10.02 0.55 -6.02
CA ALA A 33 -10.19 0.53 -7.47
C ALA A 33 -10.29 1.98 -7.98
N SER A 34 -9.39 2.38 -8.88
CA SER A 34 -9.33 3.76 -9.39
C SER A 34 -10.44 4.09 -10.39
N LYS A 35 -11.04 3.08 -11.05
CA LYS A 35 -12.00 3.27 -12.15
C LYS A 35 -13.46 3.12 -11.75
N CYS A 36 -13.75 2.73 -10.51
CA CYS A 36 -15.12 2.40 -10.08
C CYS A 36 -15.90 3.59 -9.52
N GLY A 37 -15.34 4.81 -9.54
CA GLY A 37 -16.03 6.03 -9.15
C GLY A 37 -16.21 6.26 -7.64
N PHE A 38 -16.07 5.21 -6.81
CA PHE A 38 -16.21 5.23 -5.35
C PHE A 38 -14.98 5.75 -4.57
N THR A 39 -13.92 6.16 -5.28
CA THR A 39 -12.63 6.62 -4.74
C THR A 39 -12.22 7.99 -5.31
N PRO A 40 -13.07 9.04 -5.21
CA PRO A 40 -12.80 10.35 -5.82
C PRO A 40 -11.49 10.99 -5.34
N GLN A 41 -11.07 10.74 -4.10
CA GLN A 41 -9.83 11.23 -3.48
C GLN A 41 -8.55 10.68 -4.12
N TYR A 42 -8.65 9.61 -4.92
CA TYR A 42 -7.53 9.00 -5.63
C TYR A 42 -7.63 9.17 -7.16
N ARG A 43 -8.54 10.03 -7.64
CA ARG A 43 -8.55 10.44 -9.05
C ARG A 43 -7.39 11.38 -9.29
N GLY A 44 -6.35 10.88 -9.95
CA GLY A 44 -5.36 11.67 -10.67
C GLY A 44 -5.88 12.07 -12.04
#